data_AF-A0A5C6A3G9-F1
#
_entry.id   AF-A0A5C6A3G9-F1
#
_cell.length_a   1.000
_cell.length_b   1.000
_cell.length_c   1.000
_cell.angle_alpha   90.00
_cell.angle_beta   90.00
_cell.angle_gamma   90.00
#
_symmetry.space_group_name_H-M   'P 1'
#
loop_
_entity.id
_entity.type
_entity.pdbx_description
1 polymer ?
#
loop_
_entity_poly.entity_id
_entity_poly.type
_entity_poly.pdbx_seq_one_letter_code
_entity_poly.pdbx_strand_id
1 'polypeptide(L)'
;MAMMSKSSPWSVAADINPPLNHLSNIINLQESSLESSSPESPLIVGRHTLASRLIVGTGRYDTMQQMKDSLDASGADCVTVAVRREKLYERGGQNILDFLDLDRYTLLPNTAGCYTAVDAIRAAKLGREILRTLGNPGADWVKLEVLGDSKTLLPDPAATVEACRELAAEGFSVLCYTSDCPVTARRLKEVGAASVMPAGSPIGSGQGLLNPNNLRIVLEYLKEDDPNYPVIVDAGVGTASDVSEAFELGGDGVLLNTAIAHARDPVRMAAAMKHAAIAGRHAFLAGRIPKRLYGTASSPSEGVISTRPYGSETKE
;
A
#
# COMPACT_ATOMS: atom_id res chain seq x y z
N MET A 1 -21.07 -90.03 26.45
CA MET A 1 -19.77 -89.34 26.63
C MET A 1 -19.79 -88.12 25.70
N ALA A 2 -20.20 -86.95 26.21
CA ALA A 2 -19.31 -85.89 26.69
C ALA A 2 -18.48 -85.32 25.52
N MET A 3 -18.56 -84.05 25.07
CA MET A 3 -18.76 -82.81 25.80
C MET A 3 -19.20 -81.65 24.87
N MET A 4 -20.17 -80.87 25.36
CA MET A 4 -20.26 -79.40 25.36
C MET A 4 -20.44 -78.64 24.03
N SER A 5 -21.71 -78.44 23.66
CA SER A 5 -22.15 -77.23 22.94
C SER A 5 -22.66 -76.22 23.96
N LYS A 6 -22.10 -74.99 23.96
CA LYS A 6 -22.60 -73.88 24.78
C LYS A 6 -23.45 -72.97 23.91
N SER A 7 -24.74 -73.02 24.20
CA SER A 7 -25.78 -72.08 23.80
C SER A 7 -25.48 -70.66 24.29
N SER A 8 -25.79 -69.69 23.43
CA SER A 8 -25.91 -68.26 23.74
C SER A 8 -27.10 -68.01 24.67
N PRO A 9 -26.89 -67.26 25.76
CA PRO A 9 -27.86 -66.23 26.13
C PRO A 9 -27.17 -64.96 26.61
N TRP A 10 -27.80 -63.80 26.44
CA TRP A 10 -27.87 -62.65 27.37
C TRP A 10 -28.24 -61.39 26.57
N SER A 11 -29.54 -61.11 26.58
CA SER A 11 -30.16 -59.80 26.40
C SER A 11 -29.85 -58.90 27.60
N VAL A 12 -29.39 -57.65 27.38
CA VAL A 12 -29.71 -56.49 28.24
C VAL A 12 -29.62 -55.22 27.38
N ALA A 13 -30.72 -54.47 27.32
CA ALA A 13 -30.78 -53.12 26.79
C ALA A 13 -30.04 -52.14 27.73
N ALA A 14 -29.23 -51.26 27.15
CA ALA A 14 -28.73 -50.07 27.86
C ALA A 14 -28.69 -48.90 26.88
N ASP A 15 -29.62 -47.98 27.09
CA ASP A 15 -29.59 -46.61 26.59
C ASP A 15 -28.27 -45.94 27.02
N ILE A 16 -27.45 -45.54 26.05
CA ILE A 16 -26.44 -44.50 26.26
C ILE A 16 -26.40 -43.63 25.01
N ASN A 17 -27.33 -42.69 24.93
CA ASN A 17 -27.20 -41.50 24.12
C ASN A 17 -26.15 -40.61 24.82
N PRO A 18 -24.94 -40.40 24.29
CA PRO A 18 -24.02 -39.43 24.88
C PRO A 18 -24.62 -38.02 24.70
N PRO A 19 -24.57 -37.14 25.72
CA PRO A 19 -25.12 -35.80 25.59
C PRO A 19 -24.29 -35.00 24.56
N LEU A 20 -24.99 -34.53 23.52
CA LEU A 20 -24.53 -33.53 22.54
C LEU A 20 -24.31 -32.16 23.21
N ASN A 21 -23.38 -32.06 24.16
CA ASN A 21 -23.08 -30.81 24.88
C ASN A 21 -21.57 -30.54 25.07
N HIS A 22 -20.73 -31.04 24.15
CA HIS A 22 -19.28 -30.73 24.16
C HIS A 22 -18.75 -30.05 22.90
N LEU A 23 -19.61 -29.66 21.95
CA LEU A 23 -19.18 -28.98 20.70
C LEU A 23 -19.45 -27.47 20.69
N SER A 24 -20.10 -26.91 21.71
CA SER A 24 -20.40 -25.48 21.80
C SER A 24 -19.25 -24.61 22.34
N ASN A 25 -18.18 -25.21 22.85
CA ASN A 25 -17.00 -24.47 23.38
C ASN A 25 -15.80 -24.43 22.42
N ILE A 26 -15.92 -24.95 21.19
CA ILE A 26 -14.84 -24.93 20.19
C ILE A 26 -15.01 -23.80 19.16
N ILE A 27 -16.19 -23.17 19.08
CA ILE A 27 -16.48 -22.12 18.09
C ILE A 27 -16.13 -20.70 18.59
N ASN A 28 -15.75 -20.53 19.87
CA ASN A 28 -15.61 -19.20 20.49
C ASN A 28 -14.18 -18.81 20.91
N LEU A 29 -13.14 -19.36 20.25
CA LEU A 29 -11.73 -19.13 20.65
C LEU A 29 -10.83 -18.46 19.60
N GLN A 30 -11.37 -17.87 18.52
CA GLN A 30 -10.51 -17.28 17.47
C GLN A 30 -11.02 -16.00 16.81
N GLU A 31 -11.55 -15.04 17.59
CA GLU A 31 -11.69 -13.66 17.10
C GLU A 31 -11.16 -12.57 18.05
N SER A 32 -10.63 -12.89 19.24
CA SER A 32 -10.35 -11.87 20.27
C SER A 32 -8.88 -11.75 20.72
N SER A 33 -7.89 -11.99 19.86
CA SER A 33 -6.47 -11.85 20.28
C SER A 33 -5.53 -11.22 19.26
N LEU A 34 -5.96 -10.15 18.59
CA LEU A 34 -5.06 -9.21 17.91
C LEU A 34 -5.06 -7.80 18.55
N GLU A 35 -5.72 -7.60 19.68
CA GLU A 35 -5.86 -6.27 20.32
C GLU A 35 -4.68 -5.86 21.22
N SER A 36 -3.52 -6.51 21.16
CA SER A 36 -2.38 -6.16 22.01
C SER A 36 -1.14 -5.64 21.27
N SER A 37 -1.31 -5.05 20.08
CA SER A 37 -0.33 -4.11 19.54
C SER A 37 -0.80 -2.69 19.84
N SER A 38 0.09 -1.83 20.33
CA SER A 38 -0.12 -0.38 20.39
C SER A 38 -0.86 0.08 19.12
N PRO A 39 -1.96 0.86 19.22
CA PRO A 39 -2.67 1.29 18.03
C PRO A 39 -1.70 1.99 17.10
N GLU A 40 -1.62 1.48 15.86
CA GLU A 40 -0.70 2.02 14.86
C GLU A 40 -0.99 3.50 14.65
N SER A 41 0.04 4.34 14.68
CA SER A 41 -0.12 5.77 14.38
C SER A 41 -0.66 5.94 12.96
N PRO A 42 -1.68 6.77 12.76
CA PRO A 42 -2.25 6.99 11.43
C PRO A 42 -1.24 7.67 10.49
N LEU A 43 -1.47 7.54 9.17
CA LEU A 43 -0.68 8.28 8.19
C LEU A 43 -1.14 9.74 8.15
N ILE A 44 -0.26 10.68 8.50
CA ILE A 44 -0.56 12.11 8.46
C ILE A 44 0.22 12.75 7.32
N VAL A 45 -0.47 13.48 6.44
CA VAL A 45 0.16 14.22 5.35
C VAL A 45 -0.37 15.66 5.34
N GLY A 46 0.50 16.62 5.63
CA GLY A 46 0.07 17.99 5.93
C GLY A 46 -0.89 18.01 7.12
N ARG A 47 -2.13 18.47 6.91
CA ARG A 47 -3.17 18.53 7.95
C ARG A 47 -4.15 17.35 7.95
N HIS A 48 -4.02 16.43 7.00
CA HIS A 48 -5.00 15.35 6.82
C HIS A 48 -4.48 14.05 7.38
N THR A 49 -5.40 13.29 7.96
CA THR A 49 -5.16 11.96 8.48
C THR A 49 -5.79 10.93 7.56
N LEU A 50 -5.00 9.98 7.10
CA LEU A 50 -5.45 8.84 6.30
C LEU A 50 -5.49 7.59 7.18
N ALA A 51 -6.64 6.91 7.17
CA ALA A 51 -6.80 5.60 7.77
C ALA A 51 -6.19 4.51 6.88
N SER A 52 -6.30 4.65 5.56
CA SER A 52 -5.61 3.79 4.61
C SER A 52 -4.21 4.32 4.28
N ARG A 53 -3.24 3.40 4.18
CA ARG A 53 -1.91 3.70 3.63
C ARG A 53 -1.82 3.50 2.11
N LEU A 54 -2.94 3.17 1.46
CA LEU A 54 -3.06 3.08 0.02
C LEU A 54 -3.79 4.29 -0.55
N ILE A 55 -3.13 4.95 -1.50
CA ILE A 55 -3.72 5.99 -2.33
C ILE A 55 -3.94 5.40 -3.72
N VAL A 56 -5.15 5.51 -4.25
CA VAL A 56 -5.51 4.85 -5.53
C VAL A 56 -5.88 5.88 -6.58
N GLY A 57 -5.32 5.73 -7.78
CA GLY A 57 -5.70 6.53 -8.94
C GLY A 57 -7.04 6.09 -9.54
N THR A 58 -7.71 7.03 -10.21
CA THR A 58 -9.02 6.83 -10.82
C THR A 58 -8.98 6.66 -12.35
N GLY A 59 -7.78 6.64 -12.94
CA GLY A 59 -7.62 6.61 -14.39
C GLY A 59 -7.51 5.20 -14.98
N ARG A 60 -7.90 5.06 -16.24
CA ARG A 60 -7.65 3.86 -17.09
C ARG A 60 -8.42 2.59 -16.71
N TYR A 61 -9.51 2.71 -15.96
CA TYR A 61 -10.47 1.61 -15.83
C TYR A 61 -11.31 1.48 -17.10
N ASP A 62 -11.83 0.28 -17.38
CA ASP A 62 -12.66 0.05 -18.56
C ASP A 62 -14.03 0.74 -18.43
N THR A 63 -14.53 0.85 -17.19
CA THR A 63 -15.79 1.52 -16.87
C THR A 63 -15.72 2.23 -15.52
N MET A 64 -16.53 3.27 -15.34
CA MET A 64 -16.69 3.97 -14.07
C MET A 64 -17.22 3.08 -12.93
N GLN A 65 -18.06 2.09 -13.24
CA GLN A 65 -18.52 1.13 -12.22
C GLN A 65 -17.36 0.25 -11.73
N GLN A 66 -16.53 -0.26 -12.65
CA GLN A 66 -15.34 -1.04 -12.31
C GLN A 66 -14.34 -0.20 -11.50
N MET A 67 -14.16 1.07 -11.83
CA MET A 67 -13.37 2.01 -11.03
C MET A 67 -13.94 2.07 -9.61
N LYS A 68 -15.23 2.41 -9.45
CA LYS A 68 -15.88 2.52 -8.14
C LYS A 68 -15.71 1.25 -7.31
N ASP A 69 -16.02 0.08 -7.89
CA ASP A 69 -15.93 -1.21 -7.19
C ASP A 69 -14.47 -1.53 -6.79
N SER A 70 -13.49 -1.13 -7.61
CA SER A 70 -12.08 -1.30 -7.29
C SER A 70 -11.62 -0.37 -6.16
N LEU A 71 -12.08 0.89 -6.15
CA LEU A 71 -11.82 1.82 -5.05
C LEU A 71 -12.41 1.30 -3.75
N ASP A 72 -13.66 0.80 -3.80
CA ASP A 72 -14.34 0.19 -2.64
C ASP A 72 -13.55 -1.02 -2.10
N ALA A 73 -13.12 -1.93 -2.98
CA ALA A 73 -12.33 -3.11 -2.61
C ALA A 73 -10.92 -2.77 -2.07
N SER A 74 -10.30 -1.70 -2.57
CA SER A 74 -8.99 -1.23 -2.09
C SER A 74 -9.00 -0.76 -0.64
N GLY A 75 -10.18 -0.33 -0.14
CA GLY A 75 -10.31 0.31 1.16
C GLY A 75 -9.59 1.66 1.28
N ALA A 76 -9.18 2.27 0.17
CA ALA A 76 -8.62 3.62 0.17
C ALA A 76 -9.66 4.64 0.64
N ASP A 77 -9.16 5.69 1.27
CA ASP A 77 -9.88 6.91 1.68
C ASP A 77 -9.31 8.16 1.01
N CYS A 78 -8.20 8.01 0.28
CA CYS A 78 -7.61 9.04 -0.57
C CYS A 78 -7.48 8.53 -2.01
N VAL A 79 -8.00 9.32 -2.97
CA VAL A 79 -7.98 8.96 -4.40
C VAL A 79 -7.46 10.11 -5.24
N THR A 80 -6.67 9.80 -6.26
CA THR A 80 -6.06 10.82 -7.11
C THR A 80 -6.92 11.08 -8.33
N VAL A 81 -7.13 12.35 -8.66
CA VAL A 81 -7.86 12.78 -9.86
C VAL A 81 -6.99 13.71 -10.71
N ALA A 82 -7.00 13.51 -12.03
CA ALA A 82 -6.26 14.37 -12.94
C ALA A 82 -7.03 15.67 -13.21
N VAL A 83 -6.39 16.81 -12.95
CA VAL A 83 -7.02 18.13 -13.13
C VAL A 83 -6.93 18.56 -14.59
N ARG A 84 -7.76 17.97 -15.45
CA ARG A 84 -8.02 18.47 -16.80
C ARG A 84 -9.50 18.31 -17.10
N ARG A 85 -10.16 19.35 -17.64
CA ARG A 85 -11.59 19.31 -17.99
C ARG A 85 -11.92 18.10 -18.88
N GLU A 86 -11.06 17.79 -19.83
CA GLU A 86 -11.19 16.64 -20.74
C GLU A 86 -11.09 15.27 -20.05
N LYS A 87 -10.57 15.21 -18.83
CA LYS A 87 -10.42 13.97 -18.04
C LYS A 87 -11.44 13.85 -16.91
N LEU A 88 -12.16 14.92 -16.57
CA LEU A 88 -13.32 14.82 -15.69
C LEU A 88 -14.49 14.13 -16.40
N TYR A 89 -14.55 14.23 -17.73
CA TYR A 89 -15.54 13.57 -18.55
C TYR A 89 -14.90 12.40 -19.30
N GLU A 90 -15.51 11.22 -19.20
CA GLU A 90 -15.13 10.08 -20.03
C GLU A 90 -15.51 10.30 -21.50
N ARG A 91 -15.03 9.42 -22.41
CA ARG A 91 -15.41 9.46 -23.84
C ARG A 91 -16.93 9.36 -24.07
N GLY A 92 -17.68 8.85 -23.08
CA GLY A 92 -19.14 8.77 -23.07
C GLY A 92 -19.85 9.96 -22.39
N GLY A 93 -19.12 10.99 -21.94
CA GLY A 93 -19.70 12.20 -21.33
C GLY A 93 -20.07 12.09 -19.85
N GLN A 94 -19.79 10.96 -19.19
CA GLN A 94 -20.01 10.79 -17.75
C GLN A 94 -18.91 11.48 -16.94
N ASN A 95 -19.28 12.14 -15.84
CA ASN A 95 -18.33 12.82 -14.97
C ASN A 95 -17.79 11.84 -13.92
N ILE A 96 -16.47 11.72 -13.80
CA ILE A 96 -15.80 10.86 -12.82
C ILE A 96 -16.23 11.17 -11.38
N LEU A 97 -16.53 12.44 -11.10
CA LEU A 97 -16.96 12.90 -9.78
C LEU A 97 -18.33 12.34 -9.40
N ASP A 98 -19.18 11.98 -10.36
CA ASP A 98 -20.50 11.39 -10.09
C ASP A 98 -20.40 9.96 -9.53
N PHE A 99 -19.23 9.32 -9.68
CA PHE A 99 -18.95 7.97 -9.19
C PHE A 99 -18.10 7.94 -7.92
N LEU A 100 -17.72 9.12 -7.41
CA LEU A 100 -16.93 9.26 -6.20
C LEU A 100 -17.79 9.80 -5.07
N ASP A 101 -17.80 9.08 -3.95
CA ASP A 101 -18.40 9.57 -2.71
C ASP A 101 -17.48 10.64 -2.09
N LEU A 102 -17.81 11.91 -2.32
CA LEU A 102 -16.99 13.04 -1.90
C LEU A 102 -16.98 13.29 -0.38
N ASP A 103 -17.91 12.68 0.36
CA ASP A 103 -17.93 12.70 1.82
C ASP A 103 -16.99 11.65 2.41
N ARG A 104 -16.77 10.55 1.67
CA ARG A 104 -15.84 9.48 2.05
C ARG A 104 -14.40 9.75 1.61
N TYR A 105 -14.20 10.23 0.38
CA TYR A 105 -12.87 10.33 -0.22
C TYR A 105 -12.25 11.71 -0.09
N THR A 106 -11.02 11.77 0.43
CA THR A 106 -10.16 12.94 0.25
C THR A 106 -9.56 12.90 -1.15
N LEU A 107 -9.88 13.91 -1.97
CA LEU A 107 -9.37 13.96 -3.34
C LEU A 107 -7.96 14.56 -3.37
N LEU A 108 -7.04 13.87 -4.04
CA LEU A 108 -5.68 14.34 -4.29
C LEU A 108 -5.56 14.77 -5.77
N PRO A 109 -5.69 16.07 -6.07
CA PRO A 109 -5.61 16.54 -7.45
C PRO A 109 -4.15 16.44 -7.93
N ASN A 110 -3.93 15.90 -9.13
CA ASN A 110 -2.59 15.79 -9.71
C ASN A 110 -2.40 16.67 -10.95
N THR A 111 -1.14 17.04 -11.20
CA THR A 111 -0.72 17.81 -12.38
C THR A 111 -0.29 16.91 -13.54
N ALA A 112 -0.87 15.71 -13.67
CA ALA A 112 -0.40 14.73 -14.63
C ALA A 112 -0.40 15.25 -16.07
N GLY A 113 0.68 14.92 -16.78
CA GLY A 113 0.94 15.35 -18.16
C GLY A 113 1.47 16.78 -18.31
N CYS A 114 1.86 17.45 -17.22
CA CYS A 114 2.64 18.68 -17.26
C CYS A 114 4.13 18.36 -17.43
N TYR A 115 4.81 19.12 -18.29
CA TYR A 115 6.25 18.95 -18.59
C TYR A 115 7.07 20.19 -18.20
N THR A 116 6.43 21.21 -17.66
CA THR A 116 7.07 22.44 -17.20
C THR A 116 6.54 22.80 -15.81
N ALA A 117 7.36 23.50 -15.01
CA ALA A 117 6.94 23.99 -13.69
C ALA A 117 5.71 24.90 -13.81
N VAL A 118 5.71 25.82 -14.79
CA VAL A 118 4.63 26.77 -15.06
C VAL A 118 3.30 26.07 -15.30
N ASP A 119 3.28 25.04 -16.15
CA ASP A 119 2.05 24.30 -16.44
C ASP A 119 1.54 23.53 -15.23
N ALA A 120 2.46 22.93 -14.45
CA ALA A 120 2.11 22.20 -13.24
C ALA A 120 1.52 23.13 -12.17
N ILE A 121 2.13 24.29 -11.94
CA ILE A 121 1.62 25.31 -11.01
C ILE A 121 0.21 25.76 -11.44
N ARG A 122 0.00 26.01 -12.74
CA ARG A 122 -1.32 26.40 -13.27
C ARG A 122 -2.36 25.32 -13.07
N ALA A 123 -2.02 24.06 -13.33
CA ALA A 123 -2.89 22.92 -13.12
C ALA A 123 -3.24 22.72 -11.63
N ALA A 124 -2.26 22.90 -10.74
CA ALA A 124 -2.44 22.83 -9.29
C ALA A 124 -3.44 23.89 -8.78
N LYS A 125 -3.26 25.14 -9.21
CA LYS A 125 -4.16 26.26 -8.91
C LYS A 125 -5.58 25.97 -9.37
N LEU A 126 -5.75 25.48 -10.60
CA LEU A 126 -7.06 25.07 -11.11
C LEU A 126 -7.69 23.94 -10.28
N GLY A 127 -6.90 22.94 -9.88
CA GLY A 127 -7.35 21.81 -9.08
C GLY A 127 -7.89 22.22 -7.73
N ARG A 128 -7.16 23.10 -7.04
CA ARG A 128 -7.57 23.72 -5.78
C ARG A 128 -8.92 24.43 -5.91
N GLU A 129 -9.13 25.24 -6.95
CA GLU A 129 -10.40 25.96 -7.13
C GLU A 129 -11.58 25.02 -7.42
N ILE A 130 -11.36 23.96 -8.20
CA ILE A 130 -12.36 22.91 -8.43
C ILE A 130 -12.74 22.24 -7.11
N LEU A 131 -11.76 21.79 -6.33
CA LEU A 131 -12.03 21.09 -5.06
C LEU A 131 -12.64 22.00 -4.00
N ARG A 132 -12.29 23.29 -3.97
CA ARG A 132 -12.95 24.30 -3.13
C ARG A 132 -14.43 24.42 -3.45
N THR A 133 -14.78 24.44 -4.74
CA THR A 133 -16.17 24.51 -5.20
C THR A 133 -16.96 23.26 -4.79
N LEU A 134 -16.29 22.10 -4.78
CA LEU A 134 -16.87 20.83 -4.34
C LEU A 134 -16.90 20.66 -2.81
N GLY A 135 -16.29 21.58 -2.04
CA GLY A 135 -16.18 21.47 -0.60
C GLY A 135 -15.31 20.29 -0.12
N ASN A 136 -14.49 19.70 -1.00
CA ASN A 136 -13.69 18.52 -0.65
C ASN A 136 -12.49 18.92 0.23
N PRO A 137 -12.17 18.16 1.30
CA PRO A 137 -11.08 18.49 2.23
C PRO A 137 -9.72 18.60 1.54
N GLY A 138 -9.48 17.86 0.45
CA GLY A 138 -8.21 17.83 -0.27
C GLY A 138 -7.87 19.08 -1.08
N ALA A 139 -8.66 20.15 -0.99
CA ALA A 139 -8.43 21.38 -1.76
C ALA A 139 -7.10 22.09 -1.48
N ASP A 140 -6.47 21.86 -0.32
CA ASP A 140 -5.13 22.35 -0.02
C ASP A 140 -4.00 21.44 -0.51
N TRP A 141 -4.31 20.21 -0.93
CA TRP A 141 -3.36 19.26 -1.50
C TRP A 141 -3.10 19.46 -2.98
N VAL A 142 -1.93 19.01 -3.41
CA VAL A 142 -1.62 18.72 -4.81
C VAL A 142 -0.60 17.58 -4.90
N LYS A 143 -0.87 16.59 -5.74
CA LYS A 143 0.15 15.66 -6.23
C LYS A 143 0.88 16.34 -7.39
N LEU A 144 2.06 16.88 -7.09
CA LEU A 144 2.90 17.54 -8.07
C LEU A 144 3.64 16.50 -8.92
N GLU A 145 3.38 16.57 -10.22
CA GLU A 145 3.99 15.72 -11.25
C GLU A 145 4.45 16.64 -12.40
N VAL A 146 5.77 16.76 -12.55
CA VAL A 146 6.42 17.45 -13.69
C VAL A 146 7.30 16.45 -14.42
N LEU A 147 6.87 16.00 -15.59
CA LEU A 147 7.55 14.96 -16.35
C LEU A 147 8.69 15.55 -17.18
N GLY A 148 9.82 14.83 -17.27
CA GLY A 148 10.97 15.22 -18.10
C GLY A 148 10.82 14.80 -19.57
N ASP A 149 10.14 13.68 -19.84
CA ASP A 149 9.85 13.25 -21.20
C ASP A 149 8.62 12.32 -21.27
N SER A 150 8.02 12.24 -22.47
CA SER A 150 6.78 11.51 -22.71
C SER A 150 6.96 10.00 -22.91
N LYS A 151 8.19 9.51 -23.05
CA LYS A 151 8.51 8.10 -23.29
C LYS A 151 8.75 7.37 -21.98
N THR A 152 9.55 7.94 -21.07
CA THR A 152 9.87 7.33 -19.79
C THR A 152 8.86 7.69 -18.71
N LEU A 153 8.22 8.87 -18.83
CA LEU A 153 7.37 9.45 -17.78
C LEU A 153 8.10 9.60 -16.43
N LEU A 154 9.43 9.69 -16.47
CA LEU A 154 10.24 10.05 -15.31
C LEU A 154 10.14 11.56 -15.04
N PRO A 155 10.27 12.00 -13.78
CA PRO A 155 10.13 13.40 -13.44
C PRO A 155 11.36 14.22 -13.83
N ASP A 156 11.14 15.49 -14.19
CA ASP A 156 12.21 16.49 -14.28
C ASP A 156 12.55 16.99 -12.86
N PRO A 157 13.75 16.72 -12.33
CA PRO A 157 14.09 17.08 -10.96
C PRO A 157 14.18 18.60 -10.75
N ALA A 158 14.61 19.36 -11.75
CA ALA A 158 14.78 20.81 -11.62
C ALA A 158 13.43 21.51 -11.62
N ALA A 159 12.59 21.18 -12.61
CA ALA A 159 11.26 21.77 -12.73
C ALA A 159 10.34 21.35 -11.57
N THR A 160 10.48 20.12 -11.05
CA THR A 160 9.71 19.67 -9.88
C THR A 160 10.09 20.45 -8.62
N VAL A 161 11.37 20.69 -8.37
CA VAL A 161 11.83 21.50 -7.20
C VAL A 161 11.37 22.95 -7.33
N GLU A 162 11.42 23.53 -8.52
CA GLU A 162 10.92 24.88 -8.80
C GLU A 162 9.42 24.99 -8.48
N ALA A 163 8.60 24.13 -9.08
CA ALA A 163 7.15 24.14 -8.85
C ALA A 163 6.77 23.85 -7.40
N CYS A 164 7.48 22.92 -6.72
CA CYS A 164 7.25 22.62 -5.32
C CYS A 164 7.47 23.84 -4.44
N ARG A 165 8.57 24.59 -4.67
CA ARG A 165 8.89 25.80 -3.89
C ARG A 165 7.79 26.86 -4.02
N GLU A 166 7.32 27.11 -5.23
CA GLU A 166 6.26 28.11 -5.47
C GLU A 166 4.94 27.67 -4.83
N LEU A 167 4.51 26.42 -5.06
CA LEU A 167 3.26 25.91 -4.52
C LEU A 167 3.27 25.86 -2.99
N ALA A 168 4.38 25.44 -2.37
CA ALA A 168 4.52 25.46 -0.93
C ALA A 168 4.42 26.89 -0.35
N ALA A 169 5.06 27.88 -1.01
CA ALA A 169 4.96 29.28 -0.61
C ALA A 169 3.53 29.84 -0.74
N GLU A 170 2.73 29.29 -1.64
CA GLU A 170 1.30 29.61 -1.80
C GLU A 170 0.37 28.77 -0.89
N GLY A 171 0.94 28.07 0.10
CA GLY A 171 0.20 27.31 1.10
C GLY A 171 -0.43 26.03 0.54
N PHE A 172 0.13 25.44 -0.51
CA PHE A 172 -0.19 24.04 -0.86
C PHE A 172 0.53 23.09 0.09
N SER A 173 -0.18 22.05 0.52
CA SER A 173 0.46 20.84 1.02
C SER A 173 0.84 20.00 -0.22
N VAL A 174 2.10 20.12 -0.64
CA VAL A 174 2.60 19.53 -1.90
C VAL A 174 3.09 18.10 -1.66
N LEU A 175 2.52 17.13 -2.39
CA LEU A 175 3.00 15.75 -2.45
C LEU A 175 3.77 15.58 -3.76
N CYS A 176 5.09 15.44 -3.70
CA CYS A 176 5.96 15.51 -4.88
C CYS A 176 6.30 14.14 -5.45
N TYR A 177 5.82 13.82 -6.66
CA TYR A 177 6.34 12.70 -7.43
C TYR A 177 7.78 12.98 -7.86
N THR A 178 8.71 12.09 -7.54
CA THR A 178 10.13 12.21 -7.85
C THR A 178 10.74 10.85 -8.22
N SER A 179 11.95 10.86 -8.78
CA SER A 179 12.75 9.64 -8.94
C SER A 179 13.26 9.12 -7.59
N ASP A 180 13.95 8.00 -7.61
CA ASP A 180 14.62 7.39 -6.46
C ASP A 180 15.92 8.14 -6.03
N CYS A 181 16.18 9.34 -6.54
CA CYS A 181 17.38 10.11 -6.22
C CYS A 181 17.30 10.72 -4.79
N PRO A 182 18.17 10.32 -3.84
CA PRO A 182 18.13 10.85 -2.48
C PRO A 182 18.42 12.36 -2.38
N VAL A 183 19.24 12.89 -3.28
CA VAL A 183 19.56 14.33 -3.31
C VAL A 183 18.36 15.16 -3.71
N THR A 184 17.61 14.72 -4.74
CA THR A 184 16.38 15.41 -5.17
C THR A 184 15.32 15.31 -4.09
N ALA A 185 15.14 14.14 -3.48
CA ALA A 185 14.20 13.94 -2.38
C ALA A 185 14.46 14.92 -1.22
N ARG A 186 15.72 15.04 -0.76
CA ARG A 186 16.08 16.00 0.30
C ARG A 186 15.77 17.45 -0.10
N ARG A 187 16.12 17.85 -1.32
CA ARG A 187 15.81 19.19 -1.84
C ARG A 187 14.31 19.49 -1.85
N LEU A 188 13.48 18.50 -2.18
CA LEU A 188 12.02 18.66 -2.18
C LEU A 188 11.48 18.91 -0.76
N LYS A 189 11.97 18.15 0.24
CA LYS A 189 11.65 18.41 1.65
C LYS A 189 12.09 19.82 2.08
N GLU A 190 13.31 20.22 1.75
CA GLU A 190 13.86 21.55 2.08
C GLU A 190 13.06 22.72 1.50
N VAL A 191 12.48 22.56 0.31
CA VAL A 191 11.65 23.61 -0.32
C VAL A 191 10.18 23.58 0.12
N GLY A 192 9.81 22.67 1.03
CA GLY A 192 8.49 22.65 1.67
C GLY A 192 7.52 21.59 1.14
N ALA A 193 8.00 20.51 0.52
CA ALA A 193 7.13 19.36 0.21
C ALA A 193 6.53 18.78 1.51
N ALA A 194 5.21 18.60 1.55
CA ALA A 194 4.51 17.95 2.65
C ALA A 194 4.70 16.44 2.67
N SER A 195 4.98 15.85 1.49
CA SER A 195 5.44 14.47 1.33
C SER A 195 6.29 14.37 0.08
N VAL A 196 7.32 13.53 0.14
CA VAL A 196 8.09 13.14 -1.04
C VAL A 196 7.65 11.74 -1.46
N MET A 197 7.40 11.58 -2.75
CA MET A 197 6.87 10.36 -3.34
C MET A 197 7.84 9.75 -4.36
N PRO A 198 8.84 8.98 -3.92
CA PRO A 198 9.82 8.38 -4.83
C PRO A 198 9.21 7.27 -5.67
N ALA A 199 9.59 7.23 -6.95
CA ALA A 199 9.16 6.20 -7.87
C ALA A 199 9.81 4.84 -7.57
N GLY A 200 9.02 3.76 -7.56
CA GLY A 200 9.57 2.39 -7.55
C GLY A 200 10.22 2.04 -8.90
N SER A 201 9.55 2.39 -9.99
CA SER A 201 9.96 2.23 -11.39
C SER A 201 9.09 3.12 -12.30
N PRO A 202 9.40 3.26 -13.60
CA PRO A 202 8.65 4.14 -14.50
C PRO A 202 7.13 3.90 -14.48
N ILE A 203 6.35 4.98 -14.66
CA ILE A 203 4.89 4.96 -14.53
C ILE A 203 4.27 3.91 -15.46
N GLY A 204 3.46 3.02 -14.88
CA GLY A 204 2.74 1.98 -15.63
C GLY A 204 3.62 0.84 -16.16
N SER A 205 4.89 0.77 -15.78
CA SER A 205 5.79 -0.32 -16.19
C SER A 205 5.52 -1.64 -15.47
N GLY A 206 5.04 -1.59 -14.23
CA GLY A 206 4.78 -2.78 -13.40
C GLY A 206 6.03 -3.55 -12.99
N GLN A 207 7.20 -2.89 -12.97
CA GLN A 207 8.48 -3.54 -12.64
C GLN A 207 8.76 -3.63 -11.14
N GLY A 208 7.89 -3.07 -10.30
CA GLY A 208 8.09 -3.04 -8.86
C GLY A 208 9.14 -1.99 -8.47
N LEU A 209 9.97 -2.34 -7.49
CA LEU A 209 10.99 -1.47 -6.91
C LEU A 209 12.36 -1.83 -7.49
N LEU A 210 12.82 -1.08 -8.50
CA LEU A 210 14.06 -1.41 -9.21
C LEU A 210 15.32 -1.16 -8.37
N ASN A 211 15.24 -0.22 -7.43
CA ASN A 211 16.39 0.21 -6.65
C ASN A 211 16.04 0.36 -5.15
N PRO A 212 15.84 -0.76 -4.45
CA PRO A 212 15.50 -0.75 -3.02
C PRO A 212 16.61 -0.09 -2.17
N ASN A 213 17.86 -0.07 -2.64
CA ASN A 213 18.95 0.60 -1.94
C ASN A 213 18.76 2.12 -1.92
N ASN A 214 18.49 2.74 -3.08
CA ASN A 214 18.20 4.16 -3.14
C ASN A 214 16.97 4.55 -2.31
N LEU A 215 15.90 3.74 -2.36
CA LEU A 215 14.69 3.99 -1.56
C LEU A 215 14.99 4.00 -0.05
N ARG A 216 15.87 3.11 0.44
CA ARG A 216 16.32 3.15 1.84
C ARG A 216 17.07 4.43 2.19
N ILE A 217 17.98 4.88 1.31
CA ILE A 217 18.73 6.12 1.52
C ILE A 217 17.78 7.33 1.49
N VAL A 218 16.78 7.33 0.60
CA VAL A 218 15.71 8.36 0.58
C VAL A 218 14.98 8.37 1.91
N LEU A 219 14.53 7.21 2.40
CA LEU A 219 13.83 7.09 3.68
C LEU A 219 14.68 7.62 4.84
N GLU A 220 15.96 7.21 4.90
CA GLU A 220 16.91 7.69 5.91
C GLU A 220 17.08 9.21 5.86
N TYR A 221 17.34 9.78 4.67
CA TYR A 221 17.55 11.21 4.51
C TYR A 221 16.32 12.05 4.82
N LEU A 222 15.13 11.56 4.48
CA LEU A 222 13.89 12.29 4.72
C LEU A 222 13.41 12.19 6.17
N LYS A 223 13.84 11.16 6.90
CA LYS A 223 13.41 10.91 8.29
C LYS A 223 14.48 11.23 9.33
N GLU A 224 15.68 11.65 8.93
CA GLU A 224 16.82 11.96 9.80
C GLU A 224 16.46 12.98 10.91
N ASP A 225 15.81 14.08 10.54
CA ASP A 225 15.40 15.17 11.43
C ASP A 225 13.91 15.15 11.81
N ASP A 226 13.10 14.38 11.08
CA ASP A 226 11.67 14.19 11.34
C ASP A 226 11.27 12.74 11.05
N PRO A 227 11.29 11.85 12.07
CA PRO A 227 10.93 10.44 11.89
C PRO A 227 9.52 10.21 11.34
N ASN A 228 8.62 11.18 11.51
CA ASN A 228 7.23 11.11 11.09
C ASN A 228 7.00 11.71 9.70
N TYR A 229 8.03 12.25 9.04
CA TYR A 229 7.89 12.79 7.69
C TYR A 229 7.38 11.71 6.72
N PRO A 230 6.25 11.93 6.02
CA PRO A 230 5.61 10.90 5.22
C PRO A 230 6.32 10.68 3.89
N VAL A 231 6.73 9.44 3.64
CA VAL A 231 7.33 9.00 2.37
C VAL A 231 6.43 7.96 1.72
N ILE A 232 5.89 8.29 0.54
CA ILE A 232 4.90 7.46 -0.16
C ILE A 232 5.52 6.92 -1.44
N VAL A 233 5.68 5.60 -1.58
CA VAL A 233 6.20 5.03 -2.83
C VAL A 233 5.12 5.18 -3.92
N ASP A 234 5.46 5.82 -5.03
CA ASP A 234 4.49 6.18 -6.07
C ASP A 234 4.85 5.55 -7.43
N ALA A 235 3.89 4.92 -8.08
CA ALA A 235 4.06 4.30 -9.38
C ALA A 235 5.08 3.14 -9.42
N GLY A 236 5.17 2.50 -10.58
CA GLY A 236 6.08 1.40 -10.84
C GLY A 236 5.64 0.03 -10.29
N VAL A 237 4.86 -0.01 -9.22
CA VAL A 237 4.31 -1.27 -8.69
C VAL A 237 3.47 -2.00 -9.74
N GLY A 238 3.61 -3.33 -9.79
CA GLY A 238 2.88 -4.21 -10.70
C GLY A 238 1.99 -5.21 -9.97
N THR A 239 2.34 -5.62 -8.74
CA THR A 239 1.60 -6.63 -7.98
C THR A 239 1.71 -6.43 -6.46
N ALA A 240 1.01 -7.28 -5.71
CA ALA A 240 0.93 -7.27 -4.25
C ALA A 240 2.29 -7.39 -3.54
N SER A 241 3.24 -8.16 -4.08
CA SER A 241 4.57 -8.29 -3.48
C SER A 241 5.33 -6.96 -3.48
N ASP A 242 5.18 -6.15 -4.52
CA ASP A 242 5.87 -4.86 -4.65
C ASP A 242 5.36 -3.87 -3.60
N VAL A 243 4.04 -3.86 -3.37
CA VAL A 243 3.41 -3.06 -2.31
C VAL A 243 3.91 -3.52 -0.95
N SER A 244 3.96 -4.83 -0.70
CA SER A 244 4.47 -5.38 0.56
C SER A 244 5.93 -4.98 0.79
N GLU A 245 6.78 -5.09 -0.25
CA GLU A 245 8.18 -4.69 -0.19
C GLU A 245 8.35 -3.20 0.10
N ALA A 246 7.54 -2.31 -0.52
CA ALA A 246 7.57 -0.87 -0.23
C ALA A 246 7.35 -0.57 1.25
N PHE A 247 6.39 -1.24 1.90
CA PHE A 247 6.17 -1.10 3.33
C PHE A 247 7.26 -1.77 4.18
N GLU A 248 7.76 -2.96 3.80
CA GLU A 248 8.88 -3.63 4.48
C GLU A 248 10.16 -2.78 4.48
N LEU A 249 10.37 -1.94 3.46
CA LEU A 249 11.49 -0.99 3.42
C LEU A 249 11.30 0.20 4.37
N GLY A 250 10.08 0.47 4.83
CA GLY A 250 9.75 1.58 5.70
C GLY A 250 8.95 2.72 5.05
N GLY A 251 8.41 2.51 3.84
CA GLY A 251 7.47 3.44 3.23
C GLY A 251 6.23 3.62 4.11
N ASP A 252 5.72 4.85 4.20
CA ASP A 252 4.55 5.19 5.02
C ASP A 252 3.23 5.00 4.26
N GLY A 253 3.30 4.99 2.93
CA GLY A 253 2.17 4.72 2.05
C GLY A 253 2.62 4.27 0.66
N VAL A 254 1.65 3.81 -0.15
CA VAL A 254 1.86 3.49 -1.56
C VAL A 254 0.77 4.13 -2.41
N LEU A 255 1.16 4.76 -3.50
CA LEU A 255 0.25 5.29 -4.52
C LEU A 255 0.34 4.45 -5.79
N LEU A 256 -0.80 3.91 -6.23
CA LEU A 256 -0.87 3.11 -7.45
C LEU A 256 -2.15 3.35 -8.27
N ASN A 257 -2.09 2.99 -9.55
CA ASN A 257 -3.23 3.05 -10.46
C ASN A 257 -3.21 1.87 -11.44
N THR A 258 -2.22 1.86 -12.34
CA THR A 258 -2.16 0.92 -13.47
C THR A 258 -2.18 -0.54 -13.04
N ALA A 259 -1.54 -0.88 -11.93
CA ALA A 259 -1.51 -2.26 -11.40
C ALA A 259 -2.91 -2.80 -11.09
N ILE A 260 -3.84 -1.94 -10.64
CA ILE A 260 -5.24 -2.29 -10.42
C ILE A 260 -6.01 -2.17 -11.73
N ALA A 261 -6.00 -0.98 -12.33
CA ALA A 261 -6.90 -0.65 -13.44
C ALA A 261 -6.69 -1.53 -14.69
N HIS A 262 -5.46 -1.98 -14.95
CA HIS A 262 -5.15 -2.87 -16.08
C HIS A 262 -5.05 -4.36 -15.68
N ALA A 263 -5.39 -4.74 -14.46
CA ALA A 263 -5.45 -6.14 -14.09
C ALA A 263 -6.59 -6.83 -14.86
N ARG A 264 -6.47 -8.15 -15.05
CA ARG A 264 -7.57 -8.96 -15.63
C ARG A 264 -8.85 -8.91 -14.76
N ASP A 265 -8.67 -8.75 -13.46
CA ASP A 265 -9.74 -8.60 -12.46
C ASP A 265 -9.34 -7.44 -11.53
N PRO A 266 -9.69 -6.17 -11.88
CA PRO A 266 -9.29 -4.99 -11.12
C PRO A 266 -9.77 -4.99 -9.68
N VAL A 267 -11.00 -5.44 -9.43
CA VAL A 267 -11.59 -5.47 -8.08
C VAL A 267 -10.83 -6.46 -7.19
N ARG A 268 -10.52 -7.65 -7.69
CA ARG A 268 -9.69 -8.61 -6.95
C ARG A 268 -8.29 -8.08 -6.73
N MET A 269 -7.69 -7.42 -7.73
CA MET A 269 -6.36 -6.83 -7.58
C MET A 269 -6.34 -5.73 -6.53
N ALA A 270 -7.37 -4.87 -6.48
CA ALA A 270 -7.49 -3.85 -5.46
C ALA A 270 -7.53 -4.43 -4.04
N ALA A 271 -8.31 -5.50 -3.83
CA ALA A 271 -8.32 -6.22 -2.56
C ALA A 271 -6.96 -6.86 -2.22
N ALA A 272 -6.25 -7.41 -3.22
CA ALA A 272 -4.91 -7.94 -3.02
C ALA A 272 -3.90 -6.86 -2.59
N MET A 273 -3.95 -5.68 -3.22
CA MET A 273 -3.10 -4.54 -2.85
C MET A 273 -3.38 -4.06 -1.42
N LYS A 274 -4.66 -4.02 -1.00
CA LYS A 274 -5.05 -3.73 0.39
C LYS A 274 -4.37 -4.68 1.38
N HIS A 275 -4.47 -5.99 1.15
CA HIS A 275 -3.86 -6.97 2.04
C HIS A 275 -2.34 -6.90 2.03
N ALA A 276 -1.72 -6.63 0.87
CA ALA A 276 -0.29 -6.41 0.77
C ALA A 276 0.18 -5.21 1.61
N ALA A 277 -0.56 -4.11 1.58
CA ALA A 277 -0.23 -2.93 2.38
C ALA A 277 -0.25 -3.23 3.89
N ILE A 278 -1.31 -3.89 4.34
CA ILE A 278 -1.47 -4.31 5.73
C ILE A 278 -0.36 -5.28 6.13
N ALA A 279 -0.10 -6.31 5.32
CA ALA A 279 0.90 -7.33 5.59
C ALA A 279 2.32 -6.74 5.64
N GLY A 280 2.71 -5.95 4.64
CA GLY A 280 4.01 -5.31 4.58
C GLY A 280 4.24 -4.33 5.74
N ARG A 281 3.20 -3.57 6.12
CA ARG A 281 3.29 -2.64 7.26
C ARG A 281 3.46 -3.39 8.58
N HIS A 282 2.69 -4.45 8.81
CA HIS A 282 2.89 -5.28 9.99
C HIS A 282 4.26 -5.97 10.00
N ALA A 283 4.76 -6.43 8.85
CA ALA A 283 6.10 -7.01 8.76
C ALA A 283 7.21 -6.01 9.10
N PHE A 284 7.07 -4.75 8.69
CA PHE A 284 7.97 -3.67 9.08
C PHE A 284 7.95 -3.43 10.59
N LEU A 285 6.76 -3.27 11.17
CA LEU A 285 6.59 -3.01 12.62
C LEU A 285 7.01 -4.19 13.49
N ALA A 286 6.83 -5.43 13.01
CA ALA A 286 7.20 -6.64 13.75
C ALA A 286 8.72 -6.86 13.80
N GLY A 287 9.50 -6.23 12.91
CA GLY A 287 10.94 -6.43 12.83
C GLY A 287 11.31 -7.83 12.33
N ARG A 288 11.43 -7.99 11.01
CA ARG A 288 11.83 -9.27 10.41
C ARG A 288 13.18 -9.80 10.94
N ILE A 289 13.35 -11.11 10.93
CA ILE A 289 14.65 -11.74 11.23
C ILE A 289 15.74 -11.28 10.24
N PRO A 290 17.02 -11.24 10.66
CA PRO A 290 18.12 -10.91 9.77
C PRO A 290 18.27 -11.96 8.67
N LYS A 291 18.60 -11.51 7.45
CA LYS A 291 18.99 -12.42 6.36
C LYS A 291 20.33 -13.07 6.72
N ARG A 292 20.36 -14.40 6.81
CA ARG A 292 21.57 -15.19 7.06
C ARG A 292 21.93 -15.96 5.80
N LEU A 293 23.23 -16.15 5.58
CA LEU A 293 23.72 -16.96 4.45
C LEU A 293 23.42 -18.45 4.64
N TYR A 294 23.49 -18.92 5.89
CA TYR A 294 23.28 -20.33 6.25
C TYR A 294 22.06 -20.49 7.16
N GLY A 295 21.43 -21.66 7.07
CA GLY A 295 20.33 -22.01 7.96
C GLY A 295 20.82 -22.24 9.38
N THR A 296 20.04 -21.78 10.35
CA THR A 296 20.20 -22.14 11.77
C THR A 296 19.16 -23.17 12.13
N ALA A 297 19.57 -24.29 12.73
CA ALA A 297 18.64 -25.31 13.18
C ALA A 297 17.64 -24.70 14.18
N SER A 298 16.35 -24.93 13.95
CA SER A 298 15.28 -24.50 14.85
C SER A 298 15.07 -25.45 16.03
N SER A 299 15.67 -26.65 15.98
CA SER A 299 15.51 -27.71 16.97
C SER A 299 16.83 -27.99 17.70
N PRO A 300 16.80 -28.26 19.02
CA PRO A 300 17.98 -28.65 19.79
C PRO A 300 18.69 -29.87 19.18
N SER A 301 20.01 -29.92 19.30
CA SER A 301 20.83 -31.06 18.85
C SER A 301 20.84 -32.24 19.82
N GLU A 302 20.33 -32.05 21.05
CA GLU A 302 20.19 -33.12 22.03
C GLU A 302 19.06 -34.09 21.64
N GLY A 303 19.34 -35.40 21.72
CA GLY A 303 18.35 -36.45 21.46
C GLY A 303 18.05 -36.75 19.99
N VAL A 304 18.83 -36.22 19.05
CA VAL A 304 18.63 -36.49 17.61
C VAL A 304 19.14 -37.90 17.28
N ILE A 305 18.23 -38.75 16.79
CA ILE A 305 18.48 -40.18 16.50
C ILE A 305 19.32 -40.36 15.21
N SER A 306 19.31 -39.37 14.31
CA SER A 306 19.98 -39.42 13.00
C SER A 306 21.35 -38.74 12.99
N THR A 307 22.29 -39.28 12.22
CA THR A 307 23.56 -38.60 11.90
C THR A 307 23.38 -37.58 10.77
N ARG A 308 24.08 -36.43 10.85
CA ARG A 308 24.07 -35.41 9.79
C ARG A 308 25.14 -35.76 8.74
N PRO A 309 24.77 -36.03 7.47
CA PRO A 309 25.71 -36.55 6.47
C PRO A 309 26.69 -35.51 5.91
N TYR A 310 26.47 -34.21 6.14
CA TYR A 310 27.35 -33.13 5.69
C TYR A 310 27.46 -32.04 6.76
N GLY A 311 28.68 -31.57 7.05
CA GLY A 311 28.95 -30.41 7.93
C GLY A 311 29.09 -30.72 9.43
N SER A 312 29.37 -31.96 9.81
CA SER A 312 29.50 -32.41 11.21
C SER A 312 30.95 -32.48 11.70
N GLU A 313 31.80 -31.53 11.33
CA GLU A 313 33.10 -31.37 11.99
C GLU A 313 33.01 -30.18 12.95
N THR A 314 32.86 -30.48 14.23
CA THR A 314 33.25 -29.57 15.30
C THR A 314 34.73 -29.29 15.13
N LYS A 315 35.08 -28.08 14.66
CA LYS A 315 36.44 -27.58 14.84
C LYS A 315 36.68 -27.44 16.33
N GLU A 316 37.59 -28.24 16.87
CA GLU A 316 38.24 -27.99 18.17
C GLU A 316 38.98 -26.65 18.17
#